data_AF-A0A7C7PY23-F1
#
_entry.id   AF-A0A7C7PY23-F1
#
_cell.length_a   1.000
_cell.length_b   1.000
_cell.length_c   1.000
_cell.angle_alpha   90.00
_cell.angle_beta   90.00
_cell.angle_gamma   90.00
#
_symmetry.space_group_name_H-M   'P 1'
#
loop_
_entity.id
_entity.type
_entity.pdbx_description
1 polymer ?
#
loop_
_entity_poly.entity_id
_entity_poly.type
_entity_poly.pdbx_seq_one_letter_code
_entity_poly.pdbx_strand_id
1 'polypeptide(L)'
;MVRIVGAFACSHAPQILVQPKVSEEYTAQLAKVHEALMEVGRRISKLNPDALIVFGSDHIESFFLDNYPQILIFTGEEVHGEMAGHKLVAKG
;
A
#
# COMPACT_ATOMS: atom_id res chain seq x y z
N MET A 1 -12.94 11.04 21.95
CA MET A 1 -13.32 11.83 20.76
C MET A 1 -12.59 11.24 19.58
N VAL A 2 -13.27 10.91 18.47
CA VAL A 2 -12.62 10.38 17.26
C VAL A 2 -11.96 11.53 16.50
N ARG A 3 -10.74 11.32 16.00
CA ARG A 3 -9.96 12.36 15.31
C ARG A 3 -9.15 11.77 14.16
N ILE A 4 -9.15 12.46 13.02
CA ILE A 4 -8.20 12.23 11.94
C ILE A 4 -6.88 12.94 12.30
N VAL A 5 -5.79 12.18 12.41
CA VAL A 5 -4.48 12.69 12.85
C VAL A 5 -3.52 12.97 11.68
N GLY A 6 -3.83 12.49 10.48
CA GLY A 6 -3.04 12.74 9.27
C GLY A 6 -3.69 12.14 8.03
N ALA A 7 -3.16 12.54 6.86
CA ALA A 7 -3.51 11.98 5.56
C ALA A 7 -2.24 11.94 4.70
N PHE A 8 -2.05 10.83 3.98
CA PHE A 8 -0.84 10.56 3.20
C PHE A 8 -1.24 9.92 1.86
N ALA A 9 -0.45 10.16 0.83
CA ALA A 9 -0.61 9.52 -0.48
C ALA A 9 0.75 8.99 -0.96
N CYS A 10 0.74 7.82 -1.56
CA CYS A 10 1.93 7.19 -2.13
C CYS A 10 1.57 6.40 -3.40
N SER A 11 2.57 6.12 -4.22
CA SER A 11 2.44 5.15 -5.30
C SER A 11 2.37 3.74 -4.74
N HIS A 12 1.53 2.90 -5.36
CA HIS A 12 1.47 1.45 -5.10
C HIS A 12 2.00 0.63 -6.28
N ALA A 13 2.82 1.25 -7.14
CA ALA A 13 3.32 0.58 -8.33
C ALA A 13 4.11 -0.70 -7.97
N PRO A 14 3.89 -1.82 -8.68
CA PRO A 14 4.42 -3.14 -8.32
C PRO A 14 5.95 -3.19 -8.27
N GLN A 15 6.63 -2.32 -9.01
CA GLN A 15 8.09 -2.22 -9.07
C GLN A 15 8.71 -1.80 -7.74
N ILE A 16 7.95 -1.14 -6.87
CA ILE A 16 8.37 -0.79 -5.50
C ILE A 16 8.67 -2.08 -4.72
N LEU A 17 7.89 -3.14 -4.93
CA LEU A 17 8.10 -4.43 -4.26
C LEU A 17 9.02 -5.36 -5.06
N VAL A 18 8.81 -5.47 -6.39
CA VAL A 18 9.56 -6.38 -7.26
C VAL A 18 11.04 -5.99 -7.42
N GLN A 19 11.34 -4.69 -7.38
CA GLN A 19 12.69 -4.14 -7.50
C GLN A 19 13.48 -4.67 -8.71
N PRO A 20 12.97 -4.52 -9.95
CA PRO A 20 13.65 -5.03 -11.13
C PRO A 20 14.97 -4.29 -11.38
N LYS A 21 16.01 -5.03 -11.78
CA LYS A 21 17.32 -4.47 -12.13
C LYS A 21 17.39 -4.14 -13.62
N VAL A 22 16.76 -3.04 -14.01
CA VAL A 22 16.70 -2.61 -15.42
C VAL A 22 17.98 -1.88 -15.86
N SER A 23 18.46 -0.96 -15.03
CA SER A 23 19.71 -0.22 -15.21
C SER A 23 20.20 0.34 -13.87
N GLU A 24 21.45 0.83 -13.82
CA GLU A 24 21.96 1.54 -12.64
C GLU A 24 21.13 2.78 -12.31
N GLU A 25 20.77 3.56 -13.34
CA GLU A 25 19.93 4.74 -13.18
C GLU A 25 18.54 4.38 -12.62
N TYR A 26 17.89 3.35 -13.17
CA TYR A 26 16.59 2.88 -12.69
C TYR A 26 16.66 2.46 -11.21
N THR A 27 17.71 1.70 -10.86
CA THR A 27 17.94 1.25 -9.48
C THR A 27 18.13 2.43 -8.54
N ALA A 28 18.90 3.44 -8.95
CA ALA A 28 19.10 4.66 -8.17
C ALA A 28 17.81 5.48 -8.01
N GLN A 29 16.95 5.54 -9.04
CA GLN A 29 15.65 6.19 -8.93
C GLN A 29 14.72 5.45 -7.98
N LEU A 30 14.67 4.11 -8.06
CA LEU A 30 13.85 3.29 -7.18
C LEU A 30 14.27 3.44 -5.71
N ALA A 31 15.58 3.51 -5.43
CA ALA A 31 16.09 3.76 -4.08
C ALA A 31 15.56 5.08 -3.49
N LYS A 32 15.50 6.15 -4.29
CA LYS A 32 14.93 7.44 -3.85
C LYS A 32 13.43 7.33 -3.53
N VAL A 33 12.69 6.53 -4.32
CA VAL A 33 11.27 6.26 -4.04
C VAL A 33 11.13 5.52 -2.71
N HIS A 34 11.95 4.50 -2.45
CA HIS A 34 11.94 3.81 -1.16
C HIS A 34 12.27 4.73 0.02
N GLU A 35 13.28 5.58 -0.10
CA GLU A 35 13.61 6.56 0.95
C GLU A 35 12.42 7.49 1.27
N ALA A 36 11.71 7.96 0.24
CA ALA A 36 10.52 8.78 0.41
C ALA A 36 9.39 8.02 1.11
N LEU A 37 9.14 6.76 0.73
CA LEU A 37 8.13 5.91 1.37
C LEU A 37 8.47 5.60 2.83
N MET A 38 9.76 5.39 3.14
CA MET A 38 10.23 5.19 4.51
C MET A 38 10.02 6.44 5.37
N GLU A 39 10.18 7.65 4.81
CA GLU A 39 9.83 8.89 5.51
C GLU A 39 8.32 9.01 5.76
N VAL A 40 7.47 8.63 4.80
CA VAL A 40 6.01 8.57 5.02
C VAL A 40 5.67 7.62 6.16
N GLY A 41 6.24 6.41 6.16
CA GLY A 41 6.08 5.45 7.25
C GLY A 41 6.48 6.03 8.61
N ARG A 42 7.64 6.69 8.69
CA ARG A 42 8.10 7.37 9.92
C ARG A 42 7.13 8.45 10.39
N ARG A 43 6.56 9.24 9.48
CA ARG A 43 5.56 10.28 9.82
C ARG A 43 4.27 9.67 10.35
N ILE A 44 3.79 8.59 9.73
CA ILE A 44 2.60 7.85 10.19
C ILE A 44 2.86 7.29 11.60
N SER A 45 3.98 6.60 11.82
CA SER A 45 4.32 6.03 13.13
C SER A 45 4.42 7.09 14.23
N LYS A 46 4.97 8.29 13.92
CA LYS A 46 5.04 9.40 14.88
C LYS A 46 3.68 9.93 15.31
N LEU A 47 2.66 9.83 14.46
CA LEU A 47 1.30 10.23 14.79
C LEU A 47 0.60 9.21 15.70
N ASN A 48 1.16 8.00 15.83
CA ASN A 48 0.62 6.91 16.64
C ASN A 48 -0.90 6.69 16.43
N PRO A 49 -1.36 6.47 15.19
CA PRO A 49 -2.79 6.26 14.94
C PRO A 49 -3.26 4.92 15.48
N ASP A 50 -4.48 4.88 16.00
CA ASP A 50 -5.13 3.63 16.43
C ASP A 50 -5.63 2.79 15.24
N ALA A 51 -5.87 3.41 14.09
CA ALA A 51 -6.35 2.76 12.87
C ALA A 51 -5.86 3.48 11.60
N LEU A 52 -5.74 2.73 10.50
CA LEU A 52 -5.45 3.25 9.16
C LEU A 52 -6.60 2.90 8.21
N ILE A 53 -7.10 3.91 7.50
CA ILE A 53 -8.01 3.71 6.37
C ILE A 53 -7.18 3.78 5.10
N VAL A 54 -7.08 2.65 4.40
CA VAL A 54 -6.29 2.53 3.16
C VAL A 54 -7.22 2.58 1.96
N PHE A 55 -6.98 3.54 1.08
CA PHE A 55 -7.66 3.64 -0.21
C PHE A 55 -6.77 3.04 -1.30
N GLY A 56 -7.33 2.11 -2.07
CA GLY A 56 -6.64 1.48 -3.19
C GLY A 56 -7.65 0.98 -4.22
N SER A 57 -7.18 0.76 -5.44
CA SER A 57 -7.93 0.04 -6.47
C SER A 57 -7.51 -1.41 -6.50
N ASP A 58 -8.48 -2.31 -6.65
CA ASP A 58 -8.21 -3.69 -7.05
C ASP A 58 -7.67 -3.69 -8.49
N HIS A 59 -6.70 -4.55 -8.77
CA HIS A 59 -6.10 -4.69 -10.10
C HIS A 59 -6.58 -5.98 -10.80
N ILE A 60 -7.87 -6.29 -10.64
CA ILE A 60 -8.51 -7.51 -11.15
C ILE A 60 -7.94 -8.76 -10.44
N GLU A 61 -7.65 -8.62 -9.14
CA GLU A 61 -7.12 -9.71 -8.30
C GLU A 61 -8.23 -10.30 -7.44
N SER A 62 -9.07 -9.44 -6.86
CA SER A 62 -10.19 -9.83 -6.01
C SER A 62 -11.53 -9.78 -6.74
N PHE A 63 -11.64 -8.91 -7.76
CA PHE A 63 -12.89 -8.63 -8.47
C PHE A 63 -12.68 -8.74 -9.99
N PHE A 64 -13.61 -9.39 -10.69
CA PHE A 64 -13.59 -9.52 -12.14
C PHE A 64 -14.74 -8.74 -12.79
N LEU A 65 -14.79 -8.70 -14.12
CA LEU A 65 -15.70 -7.84 -14.88
C LEU A 65 -17.19 -8.15 -14.65
N ASP A 66 -17.53 -9.33 -14.17
CA ASP A 66 -18.89 -9.75 -13.80
C ASP A 66 -19.29 -9.30 -12.38
N ASN A 67 -18.35 -8.84 -11.56
CA ASN A 67 -18.57 -8.30 -10.23
C ASN A 67 -17.50 -7.25 -9.88
N TYR A 68 -17.63 -6.05 -10.43
CA TYR A 68 -16.67 -4.95 -10.28
C TYR A 68 -17.32 -3.71 -9.65
N PRO A 69 -17.36 -3.62 -8.29
CA PRO A 69 -18.05 -2.52 -7.62
C PRO A 69 -17.30 -1.18 -7.79
N GLN A 70 -18.07 -0.08 -7.85
CA GLN A 70 -17.48 1.28 -7.91
C GLN A 70 -16.81 1.69 -6.60
N ILE A 71 -17.37 1.28 -5.47
CA ILE A 71 -16.84 1.50 -4.12
C ILE A 71 -17.02 0.21 -3.35
N LEU A 72 -15.93 -0.24 -2.74
CA LEU A 72 -15.91 -1.39 -1.84
C LEU A 72 -15.35 -0.96 -0.49
N ILE A 73 -16.01 -1.37 0.59
CA ILE A 73 -15.52 -1.25 1.95
C ILE A 73 -15.35 -2.66 2.49
N PHE A 74 -14.12 -3.02 2.83
CA PHE A 74 -13.84 -4.26 3.54
C PHE A 74 -14.13 -4.07 5.03
N THR A 75 -14.87 -5.00 5.62
CA THR A 75 -15.26 -4.99 7.05
C THR A 75 -14.91 -6.29 7.77
N GLY A 76 -14.06 -7.13 7.18
CA GLY A 76 -13.58 -8.37 7.80
C GLY A 76 -12.43 -8.14 8.77
N GLU A 77 -12.04 -9.19 9.49
CA GLU A 77 -11.01 -9.11 10.54
C GLU A 77 -9.58 -9.17 9.99
N GLU A 78 -9.35 -9.83 8.86
CA GLU A 78 -8.02 -10.00 8.28
C GLU A 78 -8.07 -9.94 6.74
N VAL A 79 -7.06 -9.32 6.14
CA VAL A 79 -6.82 -9.31 4.69
C VAL A 79 -5.44 -9.87 4.39
N HIS A 80 -5.38 -10.69 3.34
CA HIS A 80 -4.18 -11.39 2.92
C HIS A 80 -3.73 -10.86 1.57
N GLY A 81 -2.44 -10.63 1.42
CA GLY A 81 -1.82 -10.25 0.15
C GLY A 81 -0.60 -11.11 -0.14
N GLU A 82 -0.44 -11.52 -1.40
CA GLU A 82 0.77 -12.18 -1.88
C GLU A 82 1.23 -11.51 -3.17
N MET A 83 2.47 -11.04 -3.18
CA MET A 83 3.05 -10.43 -4.37
C MET A 83 4.57 -10.62 -4.39
N ALA A 84 5.11 -11.03 -5.54
CA ALA A 84 6.54 -11.25 -5.75
C ALA A 84 7.19 -12.16 -4.67
N GLY A 85 6.45 -13.14 -4.15
CA GLY A 85 6.89 -14.03 -3.08
C GLY A 85 6.81 -13.44 -1.66
N HIS A 86 6.40 -12.18 -1.52
CA HIS A 86 6.12 -11.56 -0.23
C HIS A 86 4.68 -11.83 0.17
N LYS A 87 4.48 -12.36 1.37
CA LYS A 87 3.17 -12.56 1.99
C LYS A 87 2.95 -11.52 3.07
N LEU A 88 1.76 -10.93 3.08
CA LEU A 88 1.34 -9.96 4.08
C LEU A 88 -0.03 -10.37 4.63
N VAL A 89 -0.19 -10.26 5.95
CA VAL A 89 -1.47 -10.34 6.63
C VAL A 89 -1.65 -9.03 7.36
N ALA A 90 -2.71 -8.30 7.05
CA ALA A 90 -3.11 -7.10 7.77
C ALA A 90 -4.42 -7.36 8.52
N LYS A 91 -4.52 -6.80 9.71
CA LYS A 91 -5.70 -6.92 10.57
C LYS A 91 -6.60 -5.70 10.39
N GLY A 92 -7.89 -5.96 10.27
CA GLY A 92 -8.97 -4.95 10.24
C GLY A 92 -9.34 -4.45 11.62
#